data_AF-A0A7S2MNU3-F1
#
_entry.id   AF-A0A7S2MNU3-F1
#
_cell.length_a   1.000
_cell.length_b   1.000
_cell.length_c   1.000
_cell.angle_alpha   90.00
_cell.angle_beta   90.00
_cell.angle_gamma   90.00
#
_symmetry.space_group_name_H-M   'P 1'
#
loop_
_entity.id
_entity.type
_entity.pdbx_description
1 polymer ?
#
loop_
_entity_poly.entity_id
_entity_poly.type
_entity_poly.pdbx_seq_one_letter_code
_entity_poly.pdbx_strand_id
1 'polypeptide(L)'
;AHVMRNISTLLGRRLRDVSATCRILLTGTPVQNALQDLWSLLDFAQPGLLGNHSTFVKRFSDPIDHGSVRGASPAAVALKKHLCDQLWRLVEPHLLRRTKASAGLAAGEGPGAAAGLAGLDA
;
A
#
# COMPACT_ATOMS: atom_id res chain seq x y z
N ALA A 1 -9.60 7.11 -9.91
CA ALA A 1 -8.47 6.45 -9.22
C ALA A 1 -7.86 5.28 -10.00
N HIS A 2 -8.66 4.41 -10.63
CA HIS A 2 -8.17 3.23 -11.37
C HIS A 2 -7.33 3.54 -12.63
N VAL A 3 -7.38 4.78 -13.12
CA VAL A 3 -6.62 5.26 -14.30
C VAL A 3 -5.16 5.59 -13.95
N MET A 4 -4.81 5.70 -12.67
CA MET A 4 -3.50 6.16 -12.19
C MET A 4 -2.60 5.00 -11.72
N ARG A 5 -2.75 3.80 -12.30
CA ARG A 5 -1.90 2.65 -11.96
C ARG A 5 -0.48 2.74 -12.50
N ASN A 6 -0.19 3.67 -13.41
CA ASN A 6 1.09 3.69 -14.09
C ASN A 6 1.73 5.08 -13.94
N ILE A 7 2.84 5.13 -13.17
CA ILE A 7 3.71 6.31 -12.97
C ILE A 7 4.09 6.96 -14.30
N SER A 8 4.17 6.15 -15.35
CA SER A 8 4.59 6.54 -16.69
C SER A 8 3.47 7.15 -17.54
N THR A 9 2.21 7.13 -17.08
CA THR A 9 1.12 7.79 -17.81
C THR A 9 1.37 9.29 -17.93
N LEU A 10 1.03 9.85 -19.09
CA LEU A 10 1.15 11.28 -19.37
C LEU A 10 0.47 12.12 -18.26
N LEU A 11 -0.65 11.60 -17.75
CA LEU A 11 -1.46 12.22 -16.70
C LEU A 11 -0.71 12.30 -15.36
N GLY A 12 0.00 11.23 -14.94
CA GLY A 12 0.82 11.25 -13.73
C GLY A 12 1.97 12.27 -13.79
N ARG A 13 2.57 12.48 -14.97
CA ARG A 13 3.58 13.52 -15.18
C ARG A 13 2.98 14.92 -15.09
N ARG A 14 1.88 15.18 -15.78
CA ARG A 14 1.23 16.51 -15.76
C ARG A 14 0.68 16.89 -14.39
N LEU A 15 0.19 15.92 -13.62
CA LEU A 15 -0.26 16.20 -12.25
C LEU A 15 0.88 16.56 -11.29
N ARG A 16 2.12 16.10 -11.55
CA ARG A 16 3.29 16.53 -10.76
C ARG A 16 3.67 17.98 -11.01
N ASP A 17 3.44 18.48 -12.23
CA ASP A 17 3.69 19.88 -12.63
C ASP A 17 2.72 20.87 -11.97
N VAL A 18 1.60 20.39 -11.43
CA VAL A 18 0.63 21.23 -10.71
C VAL A 18 1.16 21.53 -9.30
N SER A 19 1.45 22.81 -9.05
CA SER A 19 1.76 23.32 -7.71
C SER A 19 0.53 23.21 -6.82
N ALA A 20 0.65 22.45 -5.74
CA ALA A 20 -0.42 22.25 -4.77
C ALA A 20 0.18 22.12 -3.37
N THR A 21 -0.41 22.82 -2.40
CA THR A 21 0.01 22.78 -0.99
C THR A 21 -0.35 21.45 -0.32
N CYS A 22 -1.37 20.75 -0.82
CA CYS A 22 -1.81 19.45 -0.31
C CYS A 22 -2.28 18.57 -1.48
N ARG A 23 -1.89 17.29 -1.46
CA ARG A 23 -2.28 16.27 -2.45
C ARG A 23 -2.95 15.10 -1.73
N ILE A 24 -4.25 14.93 -1.98
CA ILE A 24 -5.04 13.81 -1.41
C ILE A 24 -5.32 12.81 -2.52
N LEU A 25 -4.92 11.56 -2.31
CA LEU A 25 -5.20 10.46 -3.22
C LEU A 25 -6.35 9.61 -2.68
N LEU A 26 -7.45 9.54 -3.43
CA LEU A 26 -8.60 8.68 -3.13
C LEU A 26 -8.50 7.40 -3.95
N THR A 27 -8.44 6.24 -3.30
CA THR A 27 -8.48 4.93 -3.95
C THR A 27 -9.43 3.97 -3.24
N GLY A 28 -10.28 3.28 -4.00
CA GLY A 28 -11.20 2.25 -3.48
C GLY A 28 -10.55 0.89 -3.26
N THR A 29 -9.31 0.71 -3.73
CA THR A 29 -8.49 -0.51 -3.61
C THR A 29 -7.08 -0.06 -3.22
N PRO A 30 -6.79 0.09 -1.91
CA PRO A 30 -5.62 0.84 -1.47
C PRO A 30 -4.29 0.21 -1.92
N VAL A 31 -4.22 -1.12 -1.99
CA VAL A 31 -3.04 -1.88 -2.39
C VAL A 31 -3.52 -3.15 -3.09
N GLN A 32 -3.81 -3.06 -4.38
CA GLN A 32 -4.00 -4.25 -5.22
C GLN A 32 -2.88 -4.24 -6.26
N ASN A 33 -1.75 -4.84 -5.86
CA ASN A 33 -0.91 -5.75 -6.66
C ASN A 33 0.59 -5.45 -6.89
N ALA A 34 1.20 -4.39 -6.37
CA ALA A 34 2.67 -4.35 -6.28
C ALA A 34 3.17 -3.35 -5.22
N LEU A 35 4.27 -3.67 -4.54
CA LEU A 35 5.00 -2.70 -3.70
C LEU A 35 5.45 -1.46 -4.49
N GLN A 36 5.70 -1.63 -5.78
CA GLN A 36 6.05 -0.54 -6.69
C GLN A 36 4.88 0.42 -6.91
N ASP A 37 3.63 -0.08 -6.99
CA ASP A 37 2.44 0.77 -7.06
C ASP A 37 2.29 1.59 -5.77
N LEU A 38 2.53 0.97 -4.61
CA LEU A 38 2.53 1.68 -3.33
C LEU A 38 3.57 2.82 -3.33
N TRP A 39 4.80 2.54 -3.77
CA TRP A 39 5.84 3.57 -3.91
C TRP A 39 5.39 4.71 -4.83
N SER A 40 4.78 4.37 -5.95
CA SER A 40 4.25 5.33 -6.94
C SER A 40 3.26 6.31 -6.34
N LEU A 41 2.30 5.79 -5.57
CA LEU A 41 1.23 6.56 -4.98
C LEU A 41 1.76 7.47 -3.88
N LEU A 42 2.68 6.95 -3.06
CA LEU A 42 3.31 7.72 -1.98
C LEU A 42 4.27 8.78 -2.52
N ASP A 43 5.06 8.49 -3.56
CA ASP A 43 5.92 9.49 -4.20
C ASP A 43 5.11 10.62 -4.84
N PHE A 44 3.92 10.31 -5.37
CA PHE A 44 3.02 11.34 -5.89
C PHE A 44 2.42 12.22 -4.78
N ALA A 45 1.97 11.60 -3.68
CA ALA A 45 1.31 12.29 -2.57
C ALA A 45 2.30 13.03 -1.66
N GLN A 46 3.44 12.41 -1.37
CA GLN A 46 4.53 12.92 -0.54
C GLN A 46 5.89 12.53 -1.17
N PRO A 47 6.41 13.33 -2.11
CA PRO A 47 7.70 13.07 -2.76
C PRO A 47 8.84 12.91 -1.74
N GLY A 48 9.67 11.89 -1.93
CA GLY A 48 10.86 11.66 -1.11
C GLY A 48 10.66 10.85 0.18
N LEU A 49 9.42 10.55 0.60
CA LEU A 49 9.15 9.76 1.82
C LEU A 49 9.85 8.39 1.84
N LEU A 50 9.82 7.69 0.70
CA LEU A 50 10.42 6.36 0.55
C LEU A 50 11.77 6.39 -0.18
N GLY A 51 12.29 7.58 -0.46
CA GLY A 51 13.46 7.79 -1.31
C GLY A 51 13.20 7.46 -2.77
N ASN A 52 14.28 7.34 -3.55
CA ASN A 52 14.18 7.05 -4.98
C ASN A 52 13.68 5.61 -5.24
N HIS A 53 13.08 5.41 -6.42
CA HIS A 53 12.50 4.11 -6.81
C HIS A 53 13.51 2.96 -6.74
N SER A 54 14.74 3.18 -7.22
CA SER A 54 15.78 2.13 -7.24
C SER A 54 16.14 1.64 -5.83
N THR A 55 16.27 2.57 -4.88
CA THR A 55 16.59 2.26 -3.49
C THR A 55 15.40 1.56 -2.84
N PHE A 56 14.18 2.00 -3.12
CA PHE A 56 12.98 1.34 -2.62
C PHE A 56 12.88 -0.11 -3.10
N VAL A 57 13.11 -0.36 -4.38
CA VAL A 57 13.08 -1.71 -4.97
C VAL A 57 14.10 -2.62 -4.28
N LYS A 58 15.36 -2.18 -4.18
CA LYS A 58 16.44 -2.96 -3.54
C LYS A 58 16.22 -3.20 -2.05
N ARG A 59 15.65 -2.22 -1.34
CA ARG A 59 15.50 -2.26 0.13
C ARG A 59 14.24 -3.00 0.56
N PHE A 60 13.15 -2.86 -0.19
CA PHE A 60 11.83 -3.36 0.20
C PHE A 60 11.26 -4.34 -0.82
N SER A 61 11.13 -3.96 -2.10
CA SER A 61 10.45 -4.80 -3.10
C SER A 61 11.12 -6.16 -3.26
N ASP A 62 12.39 -6.19 -3.69
CA ASP A 62 13.07 -7.44 -4.03
C ASP A 62 13.19 -8.40 -2.82
N PRO A 63 13.58 -7.93 -1.62
CA PRO A 63 13.68 -8.84 -0.46
C PRO A 63 12.32 -9.37 0.02
N ILE A 64 11.26 -8.57 -0.05
CA ILE A 64 9.90 -9.00 0.32
C ILE A 64 9.37 -10.02 -0.68
N ASP A 65 9.62 -9.81 -1.98
CA ASP A 65 9.25 -10.75 -3.03
C ASP A 65 10.02 -12.07 -2.87
N HIS A 66 11.33 -12.00 -2.61
CA HIS A 66 12.16 -13.19 -2.31
C HIS A 66 11.64 -14.00 -1.13
N GLY A 67 11.26 -13.35 -0.02
CA GLY A 67 10.67 -14.01 1.14
C GLY A 67 9.22 -14.49 0.93
N SER A 68 8.59 -14.16 -0.20
CA SER A 68 7.23 -14.59 -0.56
C SER A 68 7.23 -15.82 -1.48
N VAL A 69 8.38 -16.22 -2.03
CA VAL A 69 8.51 -17.41 -2.87
C VAL A 69 8.31 -18.69 -2.05
N ARG A 70 7.57 -19.66 -2.60
CA ARG A 70 7.41 -20.99 -1.99
C ARG A 70 8.77 -21.67 -1.84
N GLY A 71 9.12 -22.05 -0.62
CA GLY A 71 10.43 -22.67 -0.32
C GLY A 71 11.55 -21.66 -0.02
N ALA A 72 11.21 -20.37 0.18
CA ALA A 72 12.17 -19.39 0.68
C ALA A 72 12.83 -19.85 1.99
N SER A 73 14.11 -19.50 2.17
CA SER A 73 14.84 -19.83 3.39
C SER A 73 14.19 -19.19 4.62
N PRO A 74 14.32 -19.79 5.82
CA PRO A 74 13.81 -19.18 7.05
C PRO A 74 14.32 -17.75 7.27
N ALA A 75 15.56 -17.47 6.88
CA ALA A 75 16.15 -16.14 6.94
C ALA A 75 15.45 -15.14 5.99
N ALA A 76 15.11 -15.55 4.77
CA ALA A 76 14.40 -14.70 3.81
C ALA A 76 12.96 -14.39 4.28
N VAL A 77 12.27 -15.37 4.88
CA VAL A 77 10.93 -15.18 5.44
C VAL A 77 10.97 -14.20 6.64
N ALA A 78 11.95 -14.36 7.54
CA ALA A 78 12.12 -13.45 8.67
C ALA A 78 12.46 -12.02 8.21
N LEU A 79 13.34 -11.88 7.21
CA LEU A 79 13.70 -10.59 6.62
C LEU A 79 12.47 -9.92 5.99
N LYS A 80 11.68 -10.66 5.21
CA LYS A 80 10.42 -10.15 4.66
C LYS A 80 9.52 -9.58 5.75
N LYS A 81 9.28 -10.34 6.82
CA LYS A 81 8.42 -9.89 7.93
C LYS A 81 8.93 -8.58 8.53
N HIS A 82 10.22 -8.52 8.81
CA HIS A 82 10.86 -7.31 9.34
C HIS A 82 10.69 -6.10 8.41
N LEU A 83 10.93 -6.28 7.11
CA LEU A 83 10.83 -5.21 6.12
C LEU A 83 9.39 -4.76 5.89
N CYS A 84 8.42 -5.68 5.91
CA CYS A 84 7.00 -5.35 5.88
C CYS A 84 6.61 -4.47 7.07
N ASP A 85 7.02 -4.85 8.29
CA ASP A 85 6.73 -4.09 9.50
C ASP A 85 7.37 -2.69 9.47
N GLN A 86 8.64 -2.61 9.02
CA GLN A 86 9.33 -1.33 8.85
C GLN A 86 8.64 -0.44 7.82
N LEU A 87 8.31 -0.98 6.64
CA LEU A 87 7.62 -0.24 5.60
C LEU A 87 6.25 0.24 6.10
N TRP A 88 5.53 -0.60 6.82
CA TRP A 88 4.19 -0.24 7.27
C TRP A 88 4.21 0.89 8.29
N ARG A 89 5.18 0.92 9.21
CA ARG A 89 5.36 2.05 10.14
C ARG A 89 5.67 3.37 9.44
N LEU A 90 6.33 3.34 8.29
CA LEU A 90 6.61 4.54 7.49
C LEU A 90 5.37 5.03 6.75
N VAL A 91 4.48 4.12 6.36
CA VAL A 91 3.37 4.41 5.45
C VAL A 91 2.07 4.69 6.20
N GLU A 92 1.82 3.99 7.31
CA GLU A 92 0.56 4.03 8.07
C GLU A 92 0.11 5.45 8.47
N PRO A 93 1.00 6.36 8.94
CA PRO A 93 0.60 7.74 9.26
C PRO A 93 0.08 8.55 8.07
N HIS A 94 0.40 8.12 6.84
CA HIS A 94 0.00 8.80 5.60
C HIS A 94 -1.23 8.16 4.94
N LEU A 95 -1.77 7.09 5.52
CA LEU A 95 -2.93 6.38 4.99
C LEU A 95 -4.16 6.61 5.85
N LEU A 96 -5.17 7.26 5.26
CA LEU A 96 -6.50 7.31 5.86
C LEU A 96 -7.37 6.18 5.31
N ARG A 97 -7.60 5.14 6.12
CA ARG A 97 -8.48 4.02 5.76
C ARG A 97 -9.71 3.99 6.66
N ARG A 98 -10.88 4.35 6.13
CA ARG A 98 -12.18 4.21 6.80
C ARG A 98 -12.89 2.96 6.30
N THR A 99 -13.33 2.10 7.21
CA THR A 99 -14.23 0.98 6.88
C THR A 99 -15.68 1.42 7.04
N LYS A 100 -16.62 0.81 6.30
CA LYS A 100 -18.06 1.11 6.43
C LYS A 100 -18.55 0.92 7.88
N ALA A 101 -17.95 -0.03 8.61
CA ALA A 101 -18.19 -0.24 10.04
C ALA A 101 -17.74 0.95 10.92
N SER A 102 -16.58 1.54 10.64
CA SER A 102 -16.07 2.72 11.37
C SER A 102 -16.77 4.04 10.99
N ALA A 103 -17.70 4.02 10.04
CA ALA A 103 -18.27 5.24 9.47
C ALA A 103 -19.53 5.76 10.16
N GLY A 104 -20.08 5.03 11.14
CA GLY A 104 -21.37 5.40 11.77
C GLY A 104 -22.57 5.35 10.82
N LEU A 105 -22.36 4.91 9.57
CA LEU A 105 -23.40 4.66 8.56
C LEU A 105 -23.91 3.22 8.71
N ALA A 106 -24.34 2.87 9.93
CA ALA A 106 -25.19 1.72 10.16
C ALA A 106 -26.63 2.18 10.00
N ALA A 107 -27.09 2.27 8.76
CA ALA A 107 -28.50 2.37 8.44
C ALA A 107 -29.00 0.97 8.06
N GLY A 108 -29.82 0.37 8.95
CA GLY A 108 -30.90 -0.54 8.59
C GLY A 108 -30.58 -2.03 8.38
N GLU A 109 -31.01 -2.83 9.37
CA GLU A 109 -31.52 -4.21 9.31
C GLU A 109 -30.58 -5.43 9.13
N GLY A 110 -30.61 -6.31 10.16
CA GLY A 110 -30.65 -7.78 10.00
C GLY A 110 -29.46 -8.58 10.55
N PRO A 111 -29.64 -9.47 11.56
CA PRO A 111 -28.59 -10.35 12.06
C PRO A 111 -28.54 -11.65 11.24
N GLY A 112 -27.39 -11.98 10.63
CA GLY A 112 -27.15 -13.32 10.10
C GLY A 112 -26.14 -13.41 8.95
N ALA A 113 -25.12 -14.24 9.17
CA ALA A 113 -24.14 -14.78 8.21
C ALA A 113 -23.03 -13.81 7.73
N ALA A 114 -21.73 -14.11 7.84
CA ALA A 114 -20.97 -15.24 8.36
C ALA A 114 -19.56 -14.69 8.71
N ALA A 115 -18.99 -14.99 9.88
CA ALA A 115 -17.99 -16.05 10.03
C ALA A 115 -17.10 -16.25 8.78
N GLY A 116 -15.84 -15.81 8.86
CA GLY A 116 -14.81 -16.21 7.91
C GLY A 116 -13.71 -15.16 7.74
N LEU A 117 -12.69 -15.24 8.60
CA LEU A 117 -11.26 -15.01 8.34
C LEU A 117 -10.53 -14.58 9.63
N ALA A 118 -10.67 -15.42 10.66
CA ALA A 118 -9.47 -15.83 11.38
C ALA A 118 -8.72 -16.82 10.46
N GLY A 119 -7.40 -16.67 10.35
CA GLY A 119 -6.55 -17.62 9.64
C GLY A 119 -5.54 -16.98 8.70
N LEU A 120 -4.50 -16.37 9.27
CA LEU A 120 -3.11 -16.50 8.79
C LEU A 120 -2.26 -16.53 10.08
N ASP A 121 -1.94 -17.75 10.47
CA ASP A 121 -1.81 -18.27 11.83
C ASP A 121 -0.66 -17.73 12.71
N ALA A 122 -0.96 -17.62 14.01
CA ALA A 122 -0.34 -18.46 15.04
C ALA A 122 -1.34 -18.70 16.18
#